data_AF-C1IP67-F1
#
_entry.id   AF-C1IP67-F1
#
_cell.length_a   1.000
_cell.length_b   1.000
_cell.length_c   1.000
_cell.angle_alpha   90.00
_cell.angle_beta   90.00
_cell.angle_gamma   90.00
#
_symmetry.space_group_name_H-M   'P 1'
#
loop_
_entity.id
_entity.type
_entity.pdbx_description
1 polymer ?
#
loop_
_entity_poly.entity_id
_entity_poly.type
_entity_poly.pdbx_seq_one_letter_code
_entity_poly.pdbx_strand_id
1 'polypeptide(L)'
;FLTMEGKKFSSSHGIVIYVRDFLSRYQADALRYFISAAGPETSDSDFTWAEFVRRTNGELVAGWGNLVNRTASMIAKKFGEIPTPGELEDIDRALLDAVEAGFATVGNLIRHHRQKAALSEAMRLVGEANKYVTDTEPFKLKAPEQRERLATVLWTLAQAVADLNL
;
A
#
# COMPACT_ATOMS: atom_id res chain seq x y z
N PHE A 1 -13.81 9.31 -19.61
CA PHE A 1 -12.67 10.08 -20.12
C PHE A 1 -11.86 10.68 -18.98
N LEU A 2 -10.56 10.89 -19.16
CA LEU A 2 -9.73 11.64 -18.24
C LEU A 2 -9.63 13.08 -18.75
N THR A 3 -9.87 14.08 -17.91
CA THR A 3 -9.66 15.50 -18.20
C THR A 3 -8.48 16.04 -17.40
N MET A 4 -8.04 17.27 -17.68
CA MET A 4 -6.96 17.94 -16.96
C MET A 4 -7.43 19.31 -16.50
N GLU A 5 -7.50 19.50 -15.18
CA GLU A 5 -7.94 20.75 -14.52
C GLU A 5 -9.23 21.31 -15.14
N GLY A 6 -10.23 20.44 -15.34
CA GLY A 6 -11.53 20.76 -15.90
C GLY A 6 -11.56 20.95 -17.43
N LYS A 7 -10.43 20.74 -18.13
CA LYS A 7 -10.33 20.86 -19.59
C LYS A 7 -10.13 19.51 -20.25
N LYS A 8 -10.75 19.32 -21.42
CA LYS A 8 -10.49 18.13 -22.25
C LYS A 8 -9.04 18.15 -22.75
N PHE A 9 -8.43 16.97 -22.82
CA PHE A 9 -7.12 16.82 -23.44
C PHE A 9 -7.15 17.33 -24.88
N SER A 10 -6.19 18.19 -25.22
CA SER A 10 -6.07 18.81 -26.54
C SER A 10 -4.61 19.06 -26.89
N SER A 11 -4.05 18.19 -27.74
CA SER A 11 -2.69 18.31 -28.24
C SER A 11 -2.44 19.63 -28.99
N SER A 12 -3.42 20.11 -29.77
CA SER A 12 -3.30 21.38 -30.51
C SER A 12 -3.31 22.63 -29.63
N HIS A 13 -3.83 22.52 -28.40
CA HIS A 13 -3.92 23.62 -27.44
C HIS A 13 -2.93 23.44 -26.27
N GLY A 14 -2.03 22.45 -26.34
CA GLY A 14 -1.03 22.18 -25.31
C GLY A 14 -1.59 21.66 -23.97
N ILE A 15 -2.87 21.28 -23.92
CA ILE A 15 -3.51 20.74 -22.70
C ILE A 15 -3.34 19.23 -22.74
N VAL A 16 -2.14 18.75 -22.43
CA VAL A 16 -1.80 17.32 -22.42
C VAL A 16 -0.65 17.02 -21.49
N ILE A 17 -0.74 15.88 -20.81
CA ILE A 17 0.36 15.28 -20.07
C ILE A 17 0.83 14.09 -20.87
N TYR A 18 1.96 14.24 -21.56
CA TYR A 18 2.59 13.09 -22.21
C TYR A 18 3.20 12.18 -21.15
N VAL A 19 3.00 10.88 -21.29
CA VAL A 19 3.57 9.87 -20.38
C VAL A 19 5.10 10.04 -20.29
N ARG A 20 5.78 10.31 -21.41
CA ARG A 20 7.24 10.54 -21.42
C ARG A 20 7.65 11.72 -20.55
N ASP A 21 6.92 12.82 -20.64
CA ASP A 21 7.20 14.03 -19.85
C ASP A 21 6.95 13.78 -18.37
N PHE A 22 5.86 13.05 -18.04
CA PHE A 22 5.57 12.65 -16.67
C PHE A 22 6.70 11.79 -16.09
N LEU A 23 7.12 10.77 -16.83
CA LEU A 23 8.16 9.82 -16.42
C LEU A 23 9.56 10.44 -16.36
N SER A 24 9.77 11.60 -16.98
CA SER A 24 11.01 12.38 -16.80
C SER A 24 11.14 12.99 -15.40
N ARG A 25 10.04 13.11 -14.66
CA ARG A 25 9.99 13.77 -13.33
C ARG A 25 9.51 12.86 -12.22
N TYR A 26 8.66 11.89 -12.53
CA TYR A 26 8.00 11.03 -11.54
C TYR A 26 8.16 9.54 -11.89
N GLN A 27 8.08 8.71 -10.87
CA GLN A 27 8.19 7.26 -11.02
C GLN A 27 6.96 6.70 -11.73
N ALA A 28 7.16 5.62 -12.51
CA ALA A 28 6.09 4.96 -13.25
C ALA A 28 4.99 4.42 -12.32
N ASP A 29 5.36 3.88 -11.17
CA ASP A 29 4.39 3.29 -10.25
C ASP A 29 3.51 4.33 -9.57
N ALA A 30 4.01 5.55 -9.31
CA ALA A 30 3.19 6.65 -8.84
C ALA A 30 2.10 7.02 -9.86
N LEU A 31 2.44 7.06 -11.16
CA LEU A 31 1.48 7.30 -12.22
C LEU A 31 0.46 6.15 -12.34
N ARG A 32 0.92 4.89 -12.34
CA ARG A 32 0.06 3.70 -12.42
C ARG A 32 -0.92 3.64 -11.24
N TYR A 33 -0.44 3.92 -10.04
CA TYR A 33 -1.25 3.99 -8.84
C TYR A 33 -2.32 5.06 -8.97
N PHE A 34 -1.93 6.29 -9.34
CA PHE A 34 -2.90 7.38 -9.49
C PHE A 34 -4.00 7.04 -10.50
N ILE A 35 -3.63 6.53 -11.68
CA ILE A 35 -4.60 6.16 -12.72
C ILE A 35 -5.53 5.04 -12.21
N SER A 36 -5.00 4.07 -11.46
CA SER A 36 -5.81 2.99 -10.91
C SER A 36 -6.74 3.46 -9.77
N ALA A 37 -6.31 4.43 -8.96
CA ALA A 37 -7.07 4.94 -7.82
C ALA A 37 -8.11 6.00 -8.20
N ALA A 38 -7.81 6.84 -9.20
CA ALA A 38 -8.55 8.05 -9.52
C ALA A 38 -8.86 8.21 -11.02
N GLY A 39 -8.45 7.26 -11.85
CA GLY A 39 -8.78 7.26 -13.27
C GLY A 39 -10.25 6.92 -13.54
N PRO A 40 -10.70 7.17 -14.78
CA PRO A 40 -12.08 6.92 -15.19
C PRO A 40 -12.36 5.41 -15.30
N GLU A 41 -13.37 4.93 -14.58
CA GLU A 41 -13.92 3.58 -14.73
C GLU A 41 -15.36 3.62 -15.23
N THR A 42 -16.28 4.18 -14.43
CA THR A 42 -17.71 4.29 -14.76
C THR A 42 -18.14 5.71 -15.13
N SER A 43 -17.30 6.70 -14.83
CA SER A 43 -17.53 8.11 -15.13
C SER A 43 -16.24 8.79 -15.53
N ASP A 44 -16.36 9.99 -16.08
CA ASP A 44 -15.22 10.86 -16.32
C ASP A 44 -14.50 11.19 -15.00
N SER A 45 -13.20 11.47 -15.09
CA SER A 45 -12.35 11.83 -13.95
C SER A 45 -11.42 12.96 -14.36
N ASP A 46 -11.12 13.85 -13.42
CA ASP A 46 -10.25 15.01 -13.67
C ASP A 46 -8.90 14.81 -13.01
N PHE A 47 -7.83 14.88 -13.81
CA PHE A 47 -6.47 14.92 -13.30
C PHE A 47 -6.18 16.33 -12.77
N THR A 48 -5.69 16.39 -11.53
CA THR A 48 -5.06 17.59 -10.97
C THR A 48 -3.73 17.20 -10.31
N TRP A 49 -2.75 18.09 -10.38
CA TRP A 49 -1.47 17.87 -9.70
C TRP A 49 -1.61 17.77 -8.18
N ALA A 50 -2.54 18.53 -7.60
CA ALA A 50 -2.84 18.47 -6.18
C ALA A 50 -3.34 17.08 -5.77
N GLU A 51 -4.24 16.47 -6.54
CA GLU A 51 -4.75 15.13 -6.26
C GLU A 51 -3.67 14.07 -6.48
N PHE A 52 -2.84 14.21 -7.52
CA PHE A 52 -1.71 13.32 -7.77
C PHE A 52 -0.75 13.29 -6.57
N VAL A 53 -0.34 14.47 -6.09
CA VAL A 53 0.56 14.60 -4.94
C VAL A 53 -0.11 14.07 -3.66
N ARG A 54 -1.38 14.41 -3.43
CA ARG A 54 -2.12 13.96 -2.23
C ARG A 54 -2.17 12.44 -2.13
N ARG A 55 -2.54 11.76 -3.22
CA ARG A 55 -2.65 10.29 -3.23
C ARG A 55 -1.29 9.61 -3.13
N THR A 56 -0.31 10.08 -3.90
CA THR A 56 1.03 9.50 -3.88
C THR A 56 1.67 9.64 -2.50
N ASN A 57 1.61 10.83 -1.90
CA ASN A 57 2.25 11.05 -0.59
C ASN A 57 1.42 10.47 0.56
N GLY A 58 0.10 10.67 0.53
CA GLY A 58 -0.80 10.30 1.62
C GLY A 58 -1.15 8.81 1.68
N GLU A 59 -1.20 8.14 0.53
CA GLU A 59 -1.59 6.72 0.47
C GLU A 59 -0.35 5.84 0.26
N LEU A 60 0.39 6.04 -0.84
CA LEU A 60 1.56 5.21 -1.15
C LEU A 60 2.72 5.42 -0.18
N VAL A 61 3.21 6.66 -0.04
CA VAL A 61 4.40 6.91 0.79
C VAL A 61 4.08 6.72 2.27
N ALA A 62 3.02 7.38 2.76
CA ALA A 62 2.69 7.36 4.18
C ALA A 62 2.08 6.03 4.66
N GLY A 63 1.31 5.34 3.81
CA GLY A 63 0.68 4.06 4.13
C GLY A 63 1.60 2.88 3.85
N TRP A 64 1.86 2.62 2.57
CA TRP A 64 2.64 1.46 2.12
C TRP A 64 4.14 1.59 2.39
N GLY A 65 4.78 2.63 1.87
CA GLY A 65 6.22 2.82 1.97
C GLY A 65 6.72 2.88 3.42
N ASN A 66 5.99 3.56 4.29
CA ASN A 66 6.30 3.64 5.72
C ASN A 66 6.15 2.28 6.44
N LEU A 67 5.15 1.47 6.08
CA LEU A 67 4.98 0.12 6.65
C LEU A 67 6.16 -0.77 6.28
N VAL A 68 6.52 -0.83 5.00
CA VAL A 68 7.65 -1.62 4.49
C VAL A 68 8.96 -1.19 5.17
N ASN A 69 9.24 0.11 5.17
CA ASN A 69 10.47 0.65 5.74
C ASN A 69 10.59 0.36 7.24
N ARG A 70 9.53 0.60 8.03
CA ARG A 70 9.55 0.33 9.48
C ARG A 70 9.76 -1.15 9.78
N THR A 71 9.06 -2.03 9.06
CA THR A 71 9.16 -3.48 9.24
C THR A 71 10.59 -3.96 8.95
N ALA A 72 11.11 -3.65 7.75
CA ALA A 72 12.46 -4.06 7.36
C ALA A 72 13.55 -3.46 8.27
N SER A 73 13.44 -2.18 8.62
CA SER A 73 14.40 -1.50 9.50
C SER A 73 14.42 -2.11 10.91
N MET A 74 13.25 -2.45 11.46
CA MET A 74 13.17 -3.09 12.78
C MET A 74 13.75 -4.50 12.76
N ILE A 75 13.44 -5.29 11.73
CA ILE A 75 14.00 -6.64 11.56
C ILE A 75 15.52 -6.57 11.46
N ALA A 76 16.06 -5.76 10.55
CA ALA A 76 17.50 -5.61 10.37
C ALA A 76 18.21 -5.16 11.65
N LYS A 77 17.61 -4.22 12.40
CA LYS A 77 18.20 -3.70 13.64
C LYS A 77 18.14 -4.68 14.82
N LYS A 78 17.11 -5.52 14.90
CA LYS A 78 16.82 -6.34 16.10
C LYS A 78 17.22 -7.81 15.96
N PHE A 79 17.20 -8.31 14.73
CA PHE A 79 17.42 -9.72 14.40
C PHE A 79 18.45 -9.91 13.27
N GLY A 80 18.57 -8.96 12.34
CA GLY A 80 19.49 -9.05 11.19
C GLY A 80 18.95 -9.87 10.02
N GLU A 81 18.00 -10.76 10.30
CA GLU A 81 17.25 -11.58 9.35
C GLU A 81 15.78 -11.67 9.80
N ILE A 82 14.90 -12.17 8.94
CA ILE A 82 13.49 -12.41 9.30
C ILE A 82 13.47 -13.42 10.45
N PRO A 83 12.97 -13.05 11.64
CA PRO A 83 13.01 -13.93 12.79
C PRO A 83 12.03 -15.09 12.64
N THR A 84 12.35 -16.24 13.24
CA THR A 84 11.36 -17.32 13.39
C THR A 84 10.30 -16.90 14.40
N PRO A 85 9.00 -17.03 14.09
CA PRO A 85 7.93 -16.69 15.01
C PRO A 85 7.84 -17.72 16.14
N GLY A 86 7.42 -17.28 17.32
CA GLY A 86 6.87 -18.17 18.35
C GLY A 86 5.39 -18.46 18.10
N GLU A 87 4.64 -18.76 19.17
CA GLU A 87 3.19 -18.94 19.09
C GLU A 87 2.48 -17.66 18.61
N LEU A 88 1.53 -17.82 17.68
CA LEU A 88 0.70 -16.72 17.17
C LEU A 88 -0.44 -16.44 18.16
N GLU A 89 -0.56 -15.18 18.56
CA GLU A 89 -1.72 -14.66 19.27
C GLU A 89 -2.89 -14.40 18.30
N ASP A 90 -4.10 -14.25 18.83
CA ASP A 90 -5.30 -14.00 18.03
C ASP A 90 -5.18 -12.75 17.15
N ILE A 91 -4.49 -11.72 17.62
CA ILE A 91 -4.25 -10.49 16.86
C ILE A 91 -3.34 -10.72 15.64
N ASP A 92 -2.40 -11.67 15.72
CA ASP A 92 -1.49 -12.03 14.64
C ASP A 92 -2.25 -12.80 13.56
N ARG A 93 -3.02 -13.81 14.00
CA ARG A 93 -3.88 -14.63 13.14
C ARG A 93 -4.91 -13.78 12.42
N ALA A 94 -5.56 -12.86 13.13
CA ALA A 94 -6.56 -11.97 12.55
C ALA A 94 -5.99 -11.11 11.40
N LEU A 95 -4.74 -10.64 11.49
CA LEU A 95 -4.11 -9.92 10.40
C LEU A 95 -3.82 -10.84 9.21
N LEU A 96 -3.22 -12.01 9.46
CA LEU A 96 -2.87 -12.97 8.40
C LEU A 96 -4.11 -13.45 7.66
N ASP A 97 -5.16 -13.83 8.39
CA ASP A 97 -6.44 -14.28 7.83
C ASP A 97 -7.10 -13.18 6.98
N ALA A 98 -7.04 -11.92 7.44
CA ALA A 98 -7.60 -10.79 6.71
C ALA A 98 -6.84 -10.53 5.39
N VAL A 99 -5.50 -10.60 5.42
CA VAL A 99 -4.66 -10.45 4.23
C VAL A 99 -4.87 -11.60 3.26
N GLU A 100 -4.94 -12.84 3.75
CA GLU A 100 -5.19 -14.04 2.94
C GLU A 100 -6.57 -13.96 2.24
N ALA A 101 -7.63 -13.63 2.97
CA ALA A 101 -8.96 -13.43 2.41
C ALA A 101 -9.01 -12.29 1.37
N GLY A 102 -8.09 -11.32 1.50
CA GLY A 102 -7.89 -10.22 0.57
C GLY A 102 -7.61 -10.66 -0.87
N PHE A 103 -6.82 -11.73 -1.07
CA PHE A 103 -6.48 -12.24 -2.41
C PHE A 103 -7.72 -12.60 -3.23
N ALA A 104 -8.68 -13.29 -2.61
CA ALA A 104 -9.93 -13.67 -3.27
C ALA A 104 -10.74 -12.43 -3.67
N THR A 105 -10.84 -11.46 -2.76
CA THR A 105 -11.62 -10.22 -2.98
C THR A 105 -10.99 -9.36 -4.08
N VAL A 106 -9.69 -9.06 -3.96
CA VAL A 106 -8.93 -8.28 -4.94
C VAL A 106 -8.95 -8.98 -6.31
N GLY A 107 -8.67 -10.28 -6.35
CA GLY A 107 -8.67 -11.06 -7.59
C GLY A 107 -10.03 -11.06 -8.28
N ASN A 108 -11.14 -11.14 -7.53
CA ASN A 108 -12.48 -11.07 -8.09
C ASN A 108 -12.80 -9.67 -8.65
N LEU A 109 -12.41 -8.61 -7.96
CA LEU A 109 -12.59 -7.23 -8.44
C LEU A 109 -11.82 -6.98 -9.74
N ILE A 110 -10.58 -7.47 -9.83
CA ILE A 110 -9.77 -7.39 -11.05
C ILE A 110 -10.44 -8.15 -12.20
N ARG A 111 -10.94 -9.36 -11.95
CA ARG A 111 -11.65 -10.18 -12.97
C ARG A 111 -12.87 -9.46 -13.57
N HIS A 112 -13.50 -8.60 -12.78
CA HIS A 112 -14.67 -7.82 -13.21
C HIS A 112 -14.33 -6.37 -13.63
N HIS A 113 -13.05 -6.09 -13.93
CA HIS A 113 -12.59 -4.77 -14.36
C HIS A 113 -12.97 -3.64 -13.37
N ARG A 114 -12.79 -3.90 -12.07
CA ARG A 114 -12.98 -2.93 -10.98
C ARG A 114 -11.65 -2.61 -10.28
N GLN A 115 -10.70 -2.04 -11.02
CA GLN A 115 -9.32 -1.77 -10.59
C GLN A 115 -9.27 -0.82 -9.39
N LYS A 116 -10.08 0.23 -9.37
CA LYS A 116 -10.18 1.19 -8.27
C LYS A 116 -10.66 0.53 -6.99
N ALA A 117 -11.67 -0.33 -7.09
CA ALA A 117 -12.16 -1.10 -5.95
C ALA A 117 -11.12 -2.11 -5.47
N ALA A 118 -10.45 -2.80 -6.40
CA ALA A 118 -9.37 -3.75 -6.08
C ALA A 118 -8.22 -3.06 -5.34
N LEU A 119 -7.77 -1.91 -5.84
CA LEU A 119 -6.72 -1.11 -5.20
C LEU A 119 -7.16 -0.56 -3.84
N SER A 120 -8.42 -0.11 -3.72
CA SER A 120 -8.95 0.37 -2.45
C SER A 120 -8.96 -0.74 -1.40
N GLU A 121 -9.29 -1.98 -1.80
CA GLU A 121 -9.25 -3.14 -0.90
C GLU A 121 -7.82 -3.49 -0.49
N ALA A 122 -6.87 -3.50 -1.43
CA ALA A 122 -5.45 -3.71 -1.11
C ALA A 122 -4.93 -2.65 -0.12
N MET A 123 -5.26 -1.37 -0.34
CA MET A 123 -4.87 -0.28 0.57
C MET A 123 -5.60 -0.33 1.91
N ARG A 124 -6.81 -0.87 1.98
CA ARG A 124 -7.50 -1.15 3.25
C ARG A 124 -6.70 -2.16 4.08
N LEU A 125 -6.21 -3.23 3.46
CA LEU A 125 -5.38 -4.25 4.13
C LEU A 125 -4.01 -3.71 4.55
N VAL A 126 -3.40 -2.81 3.77
CA VAL A 126 -2.23 -2.03 4.23
C VAL A 126 -2.58 -1.22 5.48
N GLY A 127 -3.79 -0.68 5.56
CA GLY A 127 -4.32 -0.03 6.76
C GLY A 127 -4.41 -0.96 7.96
N GLU A 128 -4.90 -2.19 7.78
CA GLU A 128 -4.96 -3.21 8.84
C GLU A 128 -3.56 -3.58 9.35
N ALA A 129 -2.58 -3.76 8.45
CA ALA A 129 -1.19 -4.02 8.84
C ALA A 129 -0.58 -2.83 9.60
N ASN A 130 -0.89 -1.59 9.20
CA ASN A 130 -0.49 -0.40 9.94
C ASN A 130 -1.14 -0.33 11.33
N LYS A 131 -2.42 -0.69 11.45
CA LYS A 131 -3.14 -0.76 12.72
C LYS A 131 -2.52 -1.83 13.63
N TYR A 132 -2.15 -2.98 13.09
CA TYR A 132 -1.44 -4.02 13.83
C TYR A 132 -0.11 -3.54 14.42
N VAL A 133 0.68 -2.73 13.70
CA VAL A 133 1.87 -2.07 14.27
C VAL A 133 1.51 -1.17 15.46
N THR A 134 0.42 -0.41 15.36
CA THR A 134 -0.05 0.48 16.43
C THR A 134 -0.53 -0.31 17.65
N ASP A 135 -1.27 -1.40 17.44
CA ASP A 135 -1.88 -2.17 18.51
C ASP A 135 -0.84 -3.05 19.25
N THR A 136 0.18 -3.55 18.53
CA THR A 136 1.24 -4.41 19.09
C THR A 136 2.46 -3.64 19.63
N GLU A 137 2.61 -2.38 19.23
CA GLU A 137 3.69 -1.48 19.65
C GLU A 137 5.10 -2.13 19.70
N PRO A 138 5.58 -2.77 18.62
CA PRO A 138 6.81 -3.59 18.66
C PRO A 138 8.05 -2.78 19.05
N PHE A 139 8.03 -1.45 18.87
CA PHE A 139 9.09 -0.55 19.29
C PHE A 139 9.25 -0.43 20.81
N LYS A 140 8.22 -0.81 21.59
CA LYS A 140 8.25 -0.87 23.05
C LYS A 140 8.72 -2.23 23.59
N LEU A 141 8.63 -3.30 22.81
CA LEU A 141 9.10 -4.64 23.17
C LEU A 141 10.64 -4.68 23.19
N LYS A 142 11.24 -4.46 24.36
CA LYS A 142 12.70 -4.31 24.52
C LYS A 142 13.29 -5.29 25.52
N ALA A 143 12.48 -5.85 26.41
CA ALA A 143 12.96 -6.75 27.45
C ALA A 143 13.32 -8.12 26.86
N PRO A 144 14.33 -8.82 27.39
CA PRO A 144 14.73 -10.15 26.90
C PRO A 144 13.57 -11.16 26.84
N GLU A 145 12.69 -11.15 27.83
CA GLU A 145 11.49 -12.00 27.91
C GLU A 145 10.43 -11.68 26.84
N GLN A 146 10.48 -10.48 26.25
CA GLN A 146 9.58 -10.07 25.16
C GLN A 146 10.16 -10.37 23.78
N ARG A 147 11.38 -10.91 23.70
CA ARG A 147 12.08 -11.11 22.43
C ARG A 147 11.34 -12.07 21.50
N GLU A 148 10.73 -13.11 22.05
CA GLU A 148 9.91 -14.05 21.28
C GLU A 148 8.65 -13.38 20.75
N ARG A 149 7.93 -12.60 21.57
CA ARG A 149 6.77 -11.84 21.10
C ARG A 149 7.15 -10.86 19.98
N LEU A 150 8.26 -10.14 20.14
CA LEU A 150 8.76 -9.23 19.10
C LEU A 150 9.10 -9.98 17.80
N ALA A 151 9.70 -11.17 17.90
CA ALA A 151 9.99 -12.01 16.74
C ALA A 151 8.69 -12.37 16.00
N THR A 152 7.66 -12.82 16.72
CA THR A 152 6.35 -13.14 16.15
C THR A 152 5.69 -11.93 15.47
N VAL A 153 5.70 -10.76 16.11
CA VAL A 153 5.11 -9.52 15.54
C VAL A 153 5.81 -9.12 14.25
N LEU A 154 7.16 -9.12 14.25
CA LEU A 154 7.92 -8.72 13.07
C LEU A 154 7.85 -9.76 11.94
N TRP A 155 7.76 -11.05 12.26
CA TRP A 155 7.50 -12.09 11.27
C TRP A 155 6.13 -11.91 10.63
N THR A 156 5.08 -11.68 11.42
CA THR A 156 3.71 -11.45 10.94
C THR A 156 3.66 -10.23 10.02
N LEU A 157 4.32 -9.13 10.39
CA LEU A 157 4.45 -7.94 9.55
C LEU A 157 5.22 -8.20 8.26
N ALA A 158 6.31 -8.97 8.31
CA ALA A 158 7.07 -9.33 7.11
C ALA A 158 6.24 -10.17 6.14
N GLN A 159 5.47 -11.13 6.67
CA GLN A 159 4.55 -11.94 5.87
C GLN A 159 3.46 -11.07 5.23
N ALA A 160 2.78 -10.23 6.02
CA ALA A 160 1.78 -9.30 5.50
C ALA A 160 2.35 -8.35 4.43
N VAL A 161 3.57 -7.83 4.62
CA VAL A 161 4.27 -7.02 3.61
C VAL A 161 4.57 -7.84 2.35
N ALA A 162 5.03 -9.08 2.48
CA ALA A 162 5.30 -9.92 1.32
C ALA A 162 4.01 -10.19 0.51
N ASP A 163 2.91 -10.48 1.19
CA ASP A 163 1.62 -10.78 0.58
C ASP A 163 0.96 -9.55 -0.07
N LEU A 164 1.10 -8.38 0.54
CA LEU A 164 0.56 -7.12 0.03
C LEU A 164 1.38 -6.52 -1.13
N ASN A 165 2.57 -7.06 -1.42
CA ASN A 165 3.45 -6.62 -2.49
C ASN A 165 3.06 -7.19 -3.88
N LEU A 166 1.76 -7.36 -4.14
CA LEU A 166 1.19 -7.90 -5.39
C LEU A 166 1.87 -7.40 -6.67
#